data_AF-A0ABD1VP10-F1
#
_entry.id   AF-A0ABD1VP10-F1
#
_cell.length_a   1.000
_cell.length_b   1.000
_cell.length_c   1.000
_cell.angle_alpha   90.00
_cell.angle_beta   90.00
_cell.angle_gamma   90.00
#
_symmetry.space_group_name_H-M   'P 1'
#
loop_
_entity.id
_entity.type
_entity.pdbx_description
1 polymer ?
#
loop_
_entity_poly.entity_id
_entity_poly.type
_entity_poly.pdbx_seq_one_letter_code
_entity_poly.pdbx_strand_id
1 'polypeptide(L)'
;MAVDPRHLLAGVLTVTMFVMLGHMIKRDHFDSVQPTVHETKRDSENGLVSVTKGGDGPWKEDGLTLKPCWDKPVLEEAGEVHGYLTFSLTNGPEYHVSQISDAVVVARHLRATLVLPDIRGSKPGDKRNFEDIYDVEKFITSLDGVVKVVKSQPSDVSSRNLAVVRVPNRVTENHIAENVEPIFRTKGNLRLADLLPFSKYEKDWRKD
;
A
#
# COMPACT_ATOMS: atom_id res chain seq x y z
N MET A 1 35.92 -37.65 42.38
CA MET A 1 35.63 -36.20 42.31
C MET A 1 34.24 -36.01 42.87
N ALA A 2 34.11 -35.43 44.07
CA ALA A 2 32.81 -35.19 44.69
C ALA A 2 32.24 -33.89 44.12
N VAL A 3 31.08 -33.96 43.46
CA VAL A 3 30.37 -32.76 42.98
C VAL A 3 29.70 -32.12 44.19
N ASP A 4 29.96 -30.83 44.42
CA ASP A 4 29.37 -30.07 45.52
C ASP A 4 27.83 -30.04 45.37
N PRO A 5 27.06 -30.48 46.38
CA PRO A 5 25.60 -30.42 46.36
C PRO A 5 25.03 -29.04 45.99
N ARG A 6 25.78 -27.97 46.28
CA ARG A 6 25.41 -26.59 45.94
C ARG A 6 25.46 -26.33 44.43
N HIS A 7 26.41 -26.92 43.73
CA HIS A 7 26.50 -26.83 42.27
C HIS A 7 25.38 -27.61 41.58
N LEU A 8 25.01 -28.76 42.14
CA LEU A 8 23.84 -29.53 41.67
C LEU A 8 22.55 -28.72 41.88
N LEU A 9 22.39 -28.10 43.05
CA LEU A 9 21.21 -27.28 43.34
C LEU A 9 21.11 -26.05 42.42
N ALA A 10 22.23 -25.36 42.20
CA ALA A 10 22.30 -24.23 41.26
C ALA A 10 22.02 -24.65 39.81
N GLY A 11 22.51 -25.82 39.38
CA GLY A 11 22.21 -26.39 38.07
C GLY A 11 20.72 -26.69 37.89
N VAL A 12 20.07 -27.27 38.89
CA VAL A 12 18.63 -27.55 38.84
C VAL A 12 17.81 -26.26 38.80
N LEU A 13 18.18 -25.25 39.61
CA LEU A 13 17.49 -23.96 39.67
C LEU A 13 17.59 -23.17 38.36
N THR A 14 18.74 -23.21 37.72
CA THR A 14 18.94 -22.55 36.42
C THR A 14 18.12 -23.23 35.32
N VAL A 15 18.13 -24.57 35.27
CA VAL A 15 17.33 -25.33 34.28
C VAL A 15 15.83 -25.09 34.49
N THR A 16 15.32 -25.08 35.72
CA THR A 16 13.90 -24.80 35.97
C THR A 16 13.52 -23.37 35.59
N MET A 17 14.39 -22.39 35.81
CA MET A 17 14.15 -21.01 35.36
C MET A 17 14.05 -20.91 33.84
N PHE A 18 14.92 -21.59 33.08
CA PHE A 18 14.85 -21.62 31.61
C PHE A 18 13.59 -22.34 31.10
N VAL A 19 13.16 -23.42 31.77
CA VAL A 19 11.91 -24.12 31.42
C VAL A 19 10.70 -23.23 31.67
N MET A 20 10.66 -22.49 32.78
CA MET A 20 9.59 -21.53 33.08
C MET A 20 9.57 -20.38 32.07
N LEU A 21 10.73 -19.86 31.68
CA LEU A 21 10.85 -18.80 30.67
C LEU A 21 10.38 -19.27 29.29
N GLY A 22 10.77 -20.49 28.89
CA GLY A 22 10.30 -21.13 27.66
C GLY A 22 8.78 -21.39 27.69
N HIS A 23 8.23 -21.73 28.85
CA HIS A 23 6.79 -21.90 29.04
C HIS A 23 6.02 -20.57 28.89
N MET A 24 6.57 -19.46 29.39
CA MET A 24 5.95 -18.13 29.23
C MET A 24 5.96 -17.68 27.77
N ILE A 25 7.09 -17.83 27.08
CA ILE A 25 7.21 -17.49 25.64
C ILE A 25 6.24 -18.31 24.78
N LYS A 26 5.99 -19.58 25.13
CA LYS A 26 5.05 -20.43 24.39
C LYS A 26 3.57 -20.04 24.62
N ARG A 27 3.21 -19.66 25.84
CA ARG A 27 1.83 -19.26 26.18
C ARG A 27 1.44 -17.90 25.60
N ASP A 28 2.37 -16.94 25.55
CA ASP A 28 2.02 -15.56 25.21
C ASP A 28 1.87 -15.29 23.71
N HIS A 29 2.19 -16.24 22.80
CA HIS A 29 2.07 -16.00 21.36
C HIS A 29 1.55 -17.16 20.48
N PHE A 30 1.32 -18.38 20.98
CA PHE A 30 0.91 -19.50 20.10
C PHE A 30 -0.08 -20.53 20.68
N ASP A 31 -0.83 -20.24 21.75
CA ASP A 31 -1.99 -21.07 22.09
C ASP A 31 -3.21 -20.62 21.27
N SER A 32 -3.40 -21.23 20.10
CA SER A 32 -4.69 -21.15 19.42
C SER A 32 -5.72 -21.82 20.33
N VAL A 33 -6.54 -21.00 20.99
CA VAL A 33 -7.79 -21.46 21.60
C VAL A 33 -8.57 -22.18 20.51
N GLN A 34 -8.60 -23.51 20.54
CA GLN A 34 -9.65 -24.24 19.84
C GLN A 34 -10.94 -24.02 20.63
N PRO A 35 -11.99 -23.42 20.06
CA PRO A 35 -13.28 -23.45 20.70
C PRO A 35 -13.84 -24.87 20.55
N THR A 36 -13.92 -25.61 21.64
CA THR A 36 -14.87 -26.73 21.78
C THR A 36 -16.27 -26.14 21.76
N VAL A 37 -16.89 -26.11 20.57
CA VAL A 37 -18.32 -25.83 20.44
C VAL A 37 -19.05 -27.15 20.72
N HIS A 38 -19.63 -27.24 21.91
CA HIS A 38 -20.70 -28.19 22.18
C HIS A 38 -21.85 -27.89 21.21
N GLU A 39 -22.27 -28.91 20.45
CA GLU A 39 -23.45 -28.84 19.61
C GLU A 39 -24.68 -28.49 20.46
N THR A 40 -25.36 -27.39 20.12
CA THR A 40 -26.80 -27.28 20.36
C THR A 40 -27.42 -26.61 19.14
N LYS A 41 -28.21 -27.43 18.45
CA LYS A 41 -28.96 -27.14 17.23
C LYS A 41 -29.96 -26.00 17.45
N ARG A 42 -29.87 -24.91 16.68
CA ARG A 42 -31.02 -24.16 16.11
C ARG A 42 -30.57 -23.06 15.13
N ASP A 43 -31.35 -22.98 14.07
CA ASP A 43 -31.25 -22.19 12.84
C ASP A 43 -31.10 -20.66 13.03
N SER A 44 -30.19 -20.00 12.29
CA SER A 44 -30.45 -18.85 11.39
C SER A 44 -29.16 -18.13 10.94
N GLU A 45 -29.09 -17.87 9.63
CA GLU A 45 -28.33 -16.90 8.80
C GLU A 45 -26.98 -16.23 9.23
N ASN A 46 -26.09 -16.15 8.23
CA ASN A 46 -24.86 -15.35 8.06
C ASN A 46 -23.53 -16.07 8.36
N GLY A 47 -23.03 -16.74 7.31
CA GLY A 47 -21.85 -17.60 7.32
C GLY A 47 -20.52 -16.89 7.53
N LEU A 48 -19.92 -17.17 8.69
CA LEU A 48 -18.51 -17.04 9.02
C LEU A 48 -17.67 -17.97 8.11
N VAL A 49 -16.69 -17.42 7.41
CA VAL A 49 -15.80 -18.15 6.49
C VAL A 49 -14.93 -19.15 7.27
N SER A 50 -14.93 -20.41 6.83
CA SER A 50 -14.00 -21.43 7.31
C SER A 50 -12.65 -21.30 6.59
N VAL A 51 -11.57 -21.14 7.35
CA VAL A 51 -10.20 -21.20 6.83
C VAL A 51 -9.76 -22.65 6.84
N THR A 52 -9.63 -23.25 5.65
CA THR A 52 -9.01 -24.56 5.47
C THR A 52 -7.49 -24.42 5.60
N LYS A 53 -6.92 -25.31 6.42
CA LYS A 53 -5.52 -25.32 6.83
C LYS A 53 -4.70 -26.09 5.77
N GLY A 54 -4.09 -25.38 4.83
CA GLY A 54 -3.04 -25.89 3.95
C GLY A 54 -1.68 -25.52 4.52
N GLY A 55 -0.76 -26.49 4.63
CA GLY A 55 0.56 -26.29 5.20
C GLY A 55 1.52 -25.72 4.19
N ASP A 56 2.06 -24.54 4.48
CA ASP A 56 3.37 -24.01 4.09
C ASP A 56 3.64 -22.76 4.96
N GLY A 57 4.91 -22.37 5.12
CA GLY A 57 5.35 -21.44 6.18
C GLY A 57 4.65 -20.06 6.21
N PRO A 58 4.76 -19.30 7.32
CA PRO A 58 3.91 -18.12 7.63
C PRO A 58 3.96 -16.94 6.64
N TRP A 59 4.87 -16.98 5.67
CA TRP A 59 5.17 -15.88 4.75
C TRP A 59 4.94 -16.24 3.28
N LYS A 60 4.49 -17.47 2.99
CA LYS A 60 3.96 -17.81 1.67
C LYS A 60 2.45 -17.65 1.74
N GLU A 61 1.96 -16.52 1.24
CA GLU A 61 0.54 -16.34 0.97
C GLU A 61 0.14 -17.28 -0.17
N ASP A 62 -0.34 -18.46 0.20
CA ASP A 62 -1.13 -19.29 -0.68
C ASP A 62 -2.44 -18.55 -1.01
N GLY A 63 -2.45 -17.84 -2.13
CA GLY A 63 -3.61 -17.70 -3.01
C GLY A 63 -4.90 -17.09 -2.45
N LEU A 64 -4.92 -16.48 -1.27
CA LEU A 64 -6.08 -15.72 -0.82
C LEU A 64 -6.14 -14.40 -1.59
N THR A 65 -6.78 -14.48 -2.75
CA THR A 65 -7.15 -13.31 -3.55
C THR A 65 -7.98 -12.39 -2.66
N LEU A 66 -7.36 -11.33 -2.15
CA LEU A 66 -8.05 -10.36 -1.28
C LEU A 66 -9.26 -9.81 -2.04
N LYS A 67 -10.45 -10.02 -1.50
CA LYS A 67 -11.66 -9.43 -2.06
C LYS A 67 -11.63 -7.92 -1.80
N PRO A 68 -11.76 -7.07 -2.83
CA PRO A 68 -11.90 -5.64 -2.63
C PRO A 68 -13.12 -5.34 -1.75
N CYS A 69 -12.99 -4.40 -0.81
CA CYS A 69 -14.11 -3.94 0.01
C CYS A 69 -15.05 -2.97 -0.73
N TRP A 70 -14.95 -2.90 -2.06
CA TRP A 70 -15.66 -1.96 -2.91
C TRP A 70 -15.91 -2.60 -4.27
N ASP A 71 -17.04 -2.24 -4.88
CA ASP A 71 -17.35 -2.69 -6.23
C ASP A 71 -16.48 -1.93 -7.22
N LYS A 72 -15.78 -2.67 -8.10
CA LYS A 72 -14.97 -2.06 -9.15
C LYS A 72 -15.94 -1.35 -10.11
N PRO A 73 -15.88 -0.01 -10.22
CA PRO A 73 -16.69 0.72 -11.16
C PRO A 73 -16.23 0.31 -12.54
N VAL A 74 -17.16 -0.06 -13.40
CA VAL A 74 -16.85 -0.37 -14.80
C VAL A 74 -16.44 0.95 -15.45
N LEU A 75 -15.17 1.08 -15.83
CA LEU A 75 -14.81 2.07 -16.82
C LEU A 75 -15.49 1.66 -18.13
N GLU A 76 -16.50 2.41 -18.55
CA GLU A 76 -17.07 2.27 -19.89
C GLU A 76 -15.92 2.45 -20.90
N GLU A 77 -15.47 1.37 -21.54
CA GLU A 77 -14.37 1.36 -22.53
C GLU A 77 -14.63 2.25 -23.76
N ALA A 78 -15.80 2.88 -23.84
CA ALA A 78 -16.21 3.73 -24.95
C ALA A 78 -15.66 5.18 -24.91
N GLY A 79 -14.85 5.53 -23.89
CA GLY A 79 -14.17 6.83 -23.82
C GLY A 79 -12.74 6.76 -24.33
N GLU A 80 -12.38 7.62 -25.27
CA GLU A 80 -11.00 7.79 -25.71
C GLU A 80 -10.13 8.21 -24.51
N VAL A 81 -9.08 7.43 -24.21
CA VAL A 81 -8.15 7.75 -23.12
C VAL A 81 -7.33 8.95 -23.54
N HIS A 82 -7.36 10.01 -22.73
CA HIS A 82 -6.71 11.26 -23.06
C HIS A 82 -5.36 11.34 -22.35
N GLY A 83 -4.27 11.36 -23.11
CA GLY A 83 -2.92 11.67 -22.62
C GLY A 83 -2.43 10.91 -21.39
N TYR A 84 -1.44 11.50 -20.70
CA TYR A 84 -0.66 10.82 -19.66
C TYR A 84 -0.55 11.63 -18.37
N LEU A 85 -0.72 10.94 -17.25
CA LEU A 85 -0.50 11.45 -15.90
C LEU A 85 0.75 10.80 -15.29
N THR A 86 1.72 11.62 -14.90
CA THR A 86 2.97 11.18 -14.27
C THR A 86 3.09 11.73 -12.86
N PHE A 87 3.77 11.04 -11.97
CA PHE A 87 4.03 11.49 -10.61
C PHE A 87 5.23 10.76 -10.01
N SER A 88 5.71 11.22 -8.85
CA SER A 88 6.83 10.63 -8.12
C SER A 88 6.41 10.37 -6.68
N LEU A 89 6.80 9.23 -6.13
CA LEU A 89 6.60 8.86 -4.74
C LEU A 89 7.72 9.41 -3.85
N THR A 90 7.40 9.86 -2.65
CA THR A 90 8.37 10.52 -1.75
C THR A 90 8.14 10.17 -0.27
N ASN A 91 9.15 10.46 0.54
CA ASN A 91 9.20 10.32 2.01
C ASN A 91 9.29 8.87 2.51
N GLY A 92 8.40 7.98 2.06
CA GLY A 92 8.39 6.58 2.50
C GLY A 92 7.09 5.84 2.14
N PRO A 93 7.09 4.48 2.23
CA PRO A 93 5.95 3.64 1.86
C PRO A 93 4.62 4.01 2.52
N GLU A 94 4.66 4.51 3.75
CA GLU A 94 3.50 4.98 4.51
C GLU A 94 2.78 6.16 3.84
N TYR A 95 3.51 6.96 3.06
CA TYR A 95 2.96 8.08 2.28
C TYR A 95 2.63 7.68 0.85
N HIS A 96 3.29 6.65 0.32
CA HIS A 96 3.06 6.20 -1.05
C HIS A 96 1.60 5.82 -1.29
N VAL A 97 0.94 5.21 -0.29
CA VAL A 97 -0.47 4.83 -0.38
C VAL A 97 -1.38 6.02 -0.65
N SER A 98 -1.21 7.13 0.08
CA SER A 98 -2.02 8.34 -0.16
C SER A 98 -1.69 8.98 -1.50
N GLN A 99 -0.40 9.05 -1.84
CA GLN A 99 0.07 9.64 -3.11
C GLN A 99 -0.47 8.89 -4.33
N ILE A 100 -0.44 7.56 -4.30
CA ILE A 100 -1.04 6.71 -5.33
C ILE A 100 -2.55 6.92 -5.38
N SER A 101 -3.21 6.94 -4.22
CA SER A 101 -4.68 7.09 -4.16
C SER A 101 -5.12 8.41 -4.81
N ASP A 102 -4.47 9.53 -4.46
CA ASP A 102 -4.77 10.83 -5.05
C ASP A 102 -4.48 10.85 -6.55
N ALA A 103 -3.36 10.29 -7.00
CA ALA A 103 -3.02 10.20 -8.42
C ALA A 103 -4.04 9.36 -9.21
N VAL A 104 -4.53 8.25 -8.65
CA VAL A 104 -5.57 7.41 -9.27
C VAL A 104 -6.89 8.16 -9.38
N VAL A 105 -7.29 8.91 -8.34
CA VAL A 105 -8.52 9.73 -8.38
C VAL A 105 -8.43 10.78 -9.48
N VAL A 106 -7.31 11.49 -9.58
CA VAL A 106 -7.08 12.48 -10.64
C VAL A 106 -7.10 11.82 -12.03
N ALA A 107 -6.36 10.72 -12.22
CA ALA A 107 -6.31 10.01 -13.49
C ALA A 107 -7.70 9.55 -13.94
N ARG A 108 -8.49 9.01 -13.00
CA ARG A 108 -9.85 8.55 -13.28
C ARG A 108 -10.78 9.68 -13.68
N HIS A 109 -10.74 10.80 -12.96
CA HIS A 109 -11.57 11.97 -13.26
C HIS A 109 -11.24 12.54 -14.65
N LEU A 110 -9.95 12.58 -15.00
CA LEU A 110 -9.48 13.12 -16.28
C LEU A 110 -9.52 12.10 -17.44
N ARG A 111 -9.86 10.83 -17.17
CA ARG A 111 -9.72 9.70 -18.12
C ARG A 111 -8.31 9.61 -18.71
N ALA A 112 -7.30 9.81 -17.87
CA ALA A 112 -5.89 9.82 -18.26
C ALA A 112 -5.24 8.44 -18.08
N THR A 113 -4.21 8.16 -18.88
CA THR A 113 -3.34 6.99 -18.62
C THR A 113 -2.37 7.32 -17.49
N LEU A 114 -2.38 6.52 -16.42
CA LEU A 114 -1.43 6.64 -15.33
C LEU A 114 -0.10 5.99 -15.73
N VAL A 115 1.00 6.74 -15.65
CA VAL A 115 2.35 6.19 -15.83
C VAL A 115 2.89 5.73 -14.49
N LEU A 116 3.54 4.57 -14.47
CA LEU A 116 4.18 4.02 -13.29
C LEU A 116 5.14 5.05 -12.66
N PRO A 117 5.02 5.36 -11.35
CA PRO A 117 5.81 6.41 -10.74
C PRO A 117 7.24 5.96 -10.45
N ASP A 118 8.15 6.91 -10.32
CA ASP A 118 9.46 6.67 -9.70
C ASP A 118 9.43 6.95 -8.20
N ILE A 119 10.36 6.37 -7.45
CA ILE A 119 10.49 6.62 -6.01
C ILE A 119 11.69 7.54 -5.79
N ARG A 120 11.45 8.68 -5.12
CA ARG A 120 12.48 9.68 -4.83
C ARG A 120 12.88 9.62 -3.37
N GLY A 121 14.20 9.54 -3.14
CA GLY A 121 14.80 9.59 -1.82
C GLY A 121 14.87 11.01 -1.24
N SER A 122 15.49 11.11 -0.07
CA SER A 122 15.65 12.37 0.65
C SER A 122 16.71 13.29 0.05
N LYS A 123 17.71 12.73 -0.65
CA LYS A 123 18.76 13.52 -1.30
C LYS A 123 18.41 13.79 -2.77
N PRO A 124 18.78 14.97 -3.32
CA PRO A 124 18.66 15.23 -4.75
C PRO A 124 19.41 14.17 -5.56
N GLY A 125 18.74 13.58 -6.55
CA GLY A 125 19.31 12.52 -7.39
C GLY A 125 19.07 11.10 -6.89
N ASP A 126 18.62 10.92 -5.64
CA ASP A 126 18.20 9.61 -5.15
C ASP A 126 16.90 9.21 -5.85
N LYS A 127 17.01 8.33 -6.85
CA LYS A 127 15.88 7.75 -7.57
C LYS A 127 15.97 6.23 -7.53
N ARG A 128 14.85 5.58 -7.28
CA ARG A 128 14.66 4.13 -7.37
C ARG A 128 13.50 3.84 -8.31
N ASN A 129 13.51 2.65 -8.90
CA ASN A 129 12.41 2.21 -9.72
C ASN A 129 11.27 1.70 -8.82
N PHE A 130 10.07 1.62 -9.38
CA PHE A 130 8.90 1.17 -8.61
C PHE A 130 9.01 -0.32 -8.28
N GLU A 131 9.48 -1.10 -9.25
CA GLU A 131 9.71 -2.54 -9.17
C GLU A 131 10.74 -2.95 -8.11
N ASP A 132 11.58 -2.03 -7.66
CA ASP A 132 12.55 -2.29 -6.59
C ASP A 132 11.86 -2.49 -5.23
N ILE A 133 10.63 -1.98 -5.07
CA ILE A 133 9.88 -2.01 -3.80
C ILE A 133 8.51 -2.70 -3.97
N TYR A 134 7.88 -2.60 -5.14
CA TYR A 134 6.50 -3.02 -5.37
C TYR A 134 6.38 -3.97 -6.56
N ASP A 135 5.42 -4.90 -6.49
CA ASP A 135 5.07 -5.75 -7.62
C ASP A 135 4.27 -4.96 -8.67
N VAL A 136 4.90 -4.73 -9.83
CA VAL A 136 4.32 -3.96 -10.94
C VAL A 136 3.10 -4.65 -11.54
N GLU A 137 3.14 -5.98 -11.70
CA GLU A 137 2.05 -6.71 -12.35
C GLU A 137 0.83 -6.75 -11.43
N LYS A 138 1.04 -6.96 -10.13
CA LYS A 138 -0.02 -6.88 -9.12
C LYS A 138 -0.62 -5.48 -9.07
N PHE A 139 0.21 -4.43 -9.16
CA PHE A 139 -0.25 -3.05 -9.19
C PHE A 139 -1.15 -2.77 -10.41
N ILE A 140 -0.68 -3.10 -11.63
CA ILE A 140 -1.44 -2.89 -12.87
C ILE A 140 -2.76 -3.67 -12.83
N THR A 141 -2.72 -4.95 -12.46
CA THR A 141 -3.91 -5.81 -12.42
C THR A 141 -4.92 -5.32 -11.37
N SER A 142 -4.44 -4.82 -10.21
CA SER A 142 -5.33 -4.29 -9.17
C SER A 142 -6.10 -3.04 -9.62
N LEU A 143 -5.50 -2.23 -10.50
CA LEU A 143 -6.09 -0.99 -10.99
C LEU A 143 -6.91 -1.18 -12.26
N ASP A 144 -6.85 -2.35 -12.90
CA ASP A 144 -7.32 -2.64 -14.26
C ASP A 144 -8.61 -1.86 -14.69
N GLY A 145 -9.86 -2.33 -14.65
CA GLY A 145 -11.03 -1.47 -14.93
C GLY A 145 -11.26 -0.16 -14.13
N VAL A 146 -10.30 0.39 -13.37
CA VAL A 146 -10.38 1.70 -12.67
C VAL A 146 -9.67 2.79 -13.45
N VAL A 147 -8.41 2.56 -13.81
CA VAL A 147 -7.55 3.46 -14.60
C VAL A 147 -6.57 2.65 -15.42
N LYS A 148 -6.30 3.09 -16.65
CA LYS A 148 -5.27 2.47 -17.49
C LYS A 148 -3.89 2.82 -16.94
N VAL A 149 -3.05 1.81 -16.71
CA VAL A 149 -1.68 1.99 -16.22
C VAL A 149 -0.67 1.53 -17.28
N VAL A 150 0.39 2.30 -17.49
CA VAL A 150 1.52 1.94 -18.37
C VAL A 150 2.85 2.03 -17.63
N LYS A 151 3.79 1.16 -17.98
CA LYS A 151 5.11 1.09 -17.33
C LYS A 151 6.00 2.30 -17.63
N SER A 152 5.91 2.83 -18.84
CA SER A 152 6.72 3.98 -19.28
C SER A 152 5.89 4.95 -20.10
N GLN A 153 6.24 6.23 -20.00
CA GLN A 153 5.69 7.26 -20.87
C GLN A 153 6.12 7.00 -22.34
N PRO A 154 5.24 7.19 -23.34
CA PRO A 154 5.63 7.01 -24.74
C PRO A 154 6.70 8.02 -25.14
N SER A 155 7.58 7.62 -26.06
CA SER A 155 8.69 8.43 -26.58
C SER A 155 8.23 9.79 -27.14
N ASP A 156 6.99 9.87 -27.62
CA ASP A 156 6.44 11.06 -28.26
C ASP A 156 6.07 12.15 -27.25
N VAL A 157 5.91 11.79 -25.97
CA VAL A 157 5.58 12.72 -24.91
C VAL A 157 6.87 13.15 -24.20
N SER A 158 7.51 14.19 -24.73
CA SER A 158 8.72 14.74 -24.10
C SER A 158 8.43 15.35 -22.73
N SER A 159 9.42 15.34 -21.83
CA SER A 159 9.36 15.98 -20.52
C SER A 159 9.07 17.49 -20.57
N ARG A 160 9.31 18.15 -21.71
CA ARG A 160 9.01 19.57 -21.94
C ARG A 160 7.52 19.85 -22.16
N ASN A 161 6.72 18.82 -22.44
CA ASN A 161 5.29 18.93 -22.70
C ASN A 161 4.42 18.58 -21.48
N LEU A 162 5.03 18.35 -20.31
CA LEU A 162 4.30 18.04 -19.07
C LEU A 162 4.02 19.33 -18.30
N ALA A 163 2.73 19.65 -18.11
CA ALA A 163 2.36 20.68 -17.14
C ALA A 163 2.54 20.12 -15.73
N VAL A 164 3.27 20.85 -14.88
CA VAL A 164 3.42 20.46 -13.47
C VAL A 164 2.30 21.09 -12.66
N VAL A 165 1.50 20.27 -12.00
CA VAL A 165 0.37 20.73 -11.17
C VAL A 165 0.50 20.19 -9.77
N ARG A 166 0.25 21.04 -8.78
CA ARG A 166 0.24 20.67 -7.37
C ARG A 166 -1.15 20.23 -6.98
N VAL A 167 -1.23 19.11 -6.26
CA VAL A 167 -2.51 18.55 -5.82
C VAL A 167 -2.42 18.27 -4.32
N PRO A 168 -3.40 18.71 -3.52
CA PRO A 168 -3.43 18.44 -2.09
C PRO A 168 -3.68 16.96 -1.81
N ASN A 169 -3.31 16.50 -0.61
CA ASN A 169 -3.68 15.18 -0.13
C ASN A 169 -5.20 15.07 0.04
N ARG A 170 -5.78 13.93 -0.35
CA ARG A 170 -7.22 13.69 -0.40
C ARG A 170 -7.91 14.68 -1.33
N VAL A 171 -7.45 14.67 -2.57
CA VAL A 171 -7.96 15.55 -3.62
C VAL A 171 -9.47 15.35 -3.81
N THR A 172 -10.21 16.46 -3.93
CA THR A 172 -11.65 16.45 -4.18
C THR A 172 -11.94 16.63 -5.67
N GLU A 173 -13.07 16.10 -6.14
CA GLU A 173 -13.48 16.22 -7.55
C GLU A 173 -13.61 17.69 -7.99
N ASN A 174 -14.18 18.55 -7.14
CA ASN A 174 -14.29 19.98 -7.43
C ASN A 174 -12.92 20.64 -7.65
N HIS A 175 -11.91 20.29 -6.82
CA HIS A 175 -10.57 20.82 -6.99
C HIS A 175 -9.95 20.39 -8.34
N ILE A 176 -10.20 19.14 -8.75
CA ILE A 176 -9.73 18.61 -10.03
C ILE A 176 -10.39 19.38 -11.19
N ALA A 177 -11.71 19.52 -11.18
CA ALA A 177 -12.46 20.19 -12.24
C ALA A 177 -12.07 21.68 -12.39
N GLU A 178 -11.83 22.39 -11.28
CA GLU A 178 -11.52 23.82 -11.30
C GLU A 178 -10.04 24.10 -11.62
N ASN A 179 -9.11 23.28 -11.11
CA ASN A 179 -7.67 23.63 -11.10
C ASN A 179 -6.81 22.72 -11.98
N VAL A 180 -7.22 21.47 -12.21
CA VAL A 180 -6.39 20.46 -12.88
C VAL A 180 -6.89 20.20 -14.30
N GLU A 181 -8.20 19.99 -14.47
CA GLU A 181 -8.83 19.66 -15.74
C GLU A 181 -8.58 20.71 -16.85
N PRO A 182 -8.68 22.04 -16.60
CA PRO A 182 -8.45 23.03 -17.64
C PRO A 182 -7.01 22.98 -18.20
N ILE A 183 -6.04 22.73 -17.31
CA ILE A 183 -4.64 22.58 -17.66
C ILE A 183 -4.44 21.30 -18.48
N PHE A 184 -5.07 20.21 -18.04
CA PHE A 184 -5.00 18.91 -18.69
C PHE A 184 -5.57 18.95 -20.11
N ARG A 185 -6.76 19.55 -20.31
CA ARG A 185 -7.37 19.68 -21.63
C ARG A 185 -6.51 20.47 -22.62
N THR A 186 -5.74 21.44 -22.12
CA THR A 186 -4.87 22.28 -22.96
C THR A 186 -3.56 21.59 -23.33
N LYS A 187 -2.98 20.81 -22.41
CA LYS A 187 -1.63 20.24 -22.56
C LYS A 187 -1.62 18.75 -22.92
N GLY A 188 -2.72 18.05 -22.65
CA GLY A 188 -2.87 16.60 -22.77
C GLY A 188 -2.06 15.79 -21.74
N ASN A 189 -0.95 16.31 -21.24
CA ASN A 189 -0.06 15.55 -20.35
C ASN A 189 0.31 16.36 -19.11
N LEU A 190 0.29 15.68 -17.97
CA LEU A 190 0.41 16.33 -16.67
C LEU A 190 1.36 15.55 -15.75
N ARG A 191 2.08 16.30 -14.93
CA ARG A 191 2.91 15.79 -13.86
C ARG A 191 2.40 16.32 -12.52
N LEU A 192 1.94 15.42 -11.66
CA LEU A 192 1.58 15.78 -10.30
C LEU A 192 2.85 16.01 -9.50
N ALA A 193 2.90 17.16 -8.84
CA ALA A 193 3.93 17.52 -7.88
C ALA A 193 3.33 17.71 -6.49
N ASP A 194 4.18 17.56 -5.48
CA ASP A 194 3.88 17.90 -4.09
C ASP A 194 2.59 17.24 -3.56
N LEU A 195 2.42 15.94 -3.82
CA LEU A 195 1.41 15.08 -3.17
C LEU A 195 1.80 14.88 -1.69
N LEU A 196 1.85 15.98 -0.95
CA LEU A 196 2.42 16.03 0.38
C LEU A 196 1.34 15.69 1.43
N PRO A 197 1.69 14.88 2.44
CA PRO A 197 0.88 14.76 3.64
C PRO A 197 0.74 16.12 4.34
N PHE A 198 -0.38 16.31 5.05
CA PHE A 198 -0.81 17.55 5.74
C PHE A 198 0.26 18.26 6.59
N SER A 199 1.37 17.62 6.95
CA SER A 199 2.38 18.12 7.89
C SER A 199 3.38 19.14 7.34
N LYS A 200 3.32 19.51 6.05
CA LYS A 200 4.34 20.39 5.44
C LYS A 200 3.85 21.81 5.09
N TYR A 201 2.79 22.30 5.73
CA TYR A 201 2.39 23.72 5.66
C TYR A 201 3.03 24.61 6.72
N GLU A 202 3.86 24.07 7.62
CA GLU A 202 4.49 24.85 8.67
C GLU A 202 5.96 25.12 8.36
N LYS A 203 6.23 26.02 7.40
CA LYS A 203 7.53 26.74 7.28
C LYS A 203 7.54 27.86 6.22
N ASP A 204 6.45 28.61 6.07
CA ASP A 204 6.43 29.80 5.19
C ASP A 204 5.91 31.08 5.86
N TRP A 205 5.86 31.15 7.20
CA TRP A 205 5.43 32.35 7.95
C TRP A 205 6.56 33.02 8.76
N ARG A 206 7.83 32.74 8.45
CA ARG A 206 8.97 33.50 9.00
C ARG A 206 9.80 34.12 7.89
N LYS A 207 9.16 35.05 7.18
CA LYS A 207 9.81 36.19 6.55
C LYS A 207 8.85 37.37 6.66
N ASP A 208 8.92 38.04 7.81
CA ASP A 208 8.70 39.47 8.00
C ASP A 208 9.53 39.88 9.23
#